data_AF-S3EAV4-F1
#
_entry.id   AF-S3EAV4-F1
#
_cell.length_a   1.000
_cell.length_b   1.000
_cell.length_c   1.000
_cell.angle_alpha   90.00
_cell.angle_beta   90.00
_cell.angle_gamma   90.00
#
_symmetry.space_group_name_H-M   'P 1'
#
loop_
_entity.id
_entity.type
_entity.pdbx_description
1 polymer ?
#
loop_
_entity_poly.entity_id
_entity_poly.type
_entity_poly.pdbx_seq_one_letter_code
_entity_poly.pdbx_strand_id
1 'polypeptide(L)'
;MGKNKRLTGKTPKRPKHPATKLSRPSGVVKAHSKPAKKHVQHAHTAPTIPFQTDDHILLVGEADLSFSSALLALGFPRLTPTVYESSEGELCEKYPSGEGVGGARGNIDVLREGGVVVRYGVDVTRRGWMKGGMRWERVVFNFPHVGGKSTDVNRQVRYNQELLVSFFKSSISLLSPTPGSSILVTLFEGEPYTLWNIRDLARHSGLEVLRSFRFQAGAYEGYRHARTLGVVKGGGGWKGEDRLSRTYEFVRKGEGVKQGTGKKAGSDDEEDENEMGGDEGQGGSEAEEVMDEGHEGMVEDEEHASGADDEDKDG
;
A
#
# COMPACT_ATOMS: atom_id res chain seq x y z
N MET A 1 52.76 44.19 45.98
CA MET A 1 52.56 44.01 44.51
C MET A 1 51.15 44.51 44.17
N GLY A 2 50.82 45.15 43.04
CA GLY A 2 51.65 45.47 41.86
C GLY A 2 51.02 46.42 40.82
N LYS A 3 50.31 47.50 41.23
CA LYS A 3 49.84 48.66 40.42
C LYS A 3 49.01 48.39 39.13
N ASN A 4 47.70 48.68 39.20
CA ASN A 4 46.85 48.91 38.01
C ASN A 4 47.27 50.17 37.22
N LYS A 5 46.98 50.22 35.91
CA LYS A 5 47.18 51.41 35.06
C LYS A 5 46.06 51.56 34.01
N ARG A 6 45.45 52.75 33.92
CA ARG A 6 44.53 53.18 32.84
C ARG A 6 45.28 54.10 31.87
N LEU A 7 44.98 54.01 30.56
CA LEU A 7 45.10 55.03 29.49
C LEU A 7 44.27 54.45 28.32
N THR A 8 43.15 54.96 27.78
CA THR A 8 42.68 56.31 27.36
C THR A 8 43.29 56.89 26.07
N GLY A 9 42.61 56.64 24.92
CA GLY A 9 42.07 57.76 24.14
C GLY A 9 42.51 57.98 22.68
N LYS A 10 41.49 58.30 21.86
CA LYS A 10 41.48 59.08 20.59
C LYS A 10 41.90 58.42 19.27
N THR A 11 41.25 58.93 18.22
CA THR A 11 41.30 58.53 16.80
C THR A 11 42.22 59.44 15.96
N PRO A 12 42.89 58.93 14.91
CA PRO A 12 43.41 59.73 13.81
C PRO A 12 42.37 59.94 12.68
N LYS A 13 42.61 60.89 11.77
CA LYS A 13 41.69 61.27 10.69
C LYS A 13 42.11 60.72 9.32
N ARG A 14 41.10 60.50 8.46
CA ARG A 14 41.16 60.16 7.04
C ARG A 14 41.95 61.19 6.19
N PRO A 15 42.88 60.77 5.30
CA PRO A 15 43.32 61.58 4.17
C PRO A 15 42.31 61.54 3.00
N LYS A 16 42.26 62.62 2.20
CA LYS A 16 41.60 62.67 0.89
C LYS A 16 42.69 62.81 -0.18
N HIS A 17 42.45 62.29 -1.39
CA HIS A 17 42.88 62.74 -2.74
C HIS A 17 42.54 61.60 -3.75
N PRO A 18 42.62 61.77 -5.08
CA PRO A 18 41.43 62.07 -5.88
C PRO A 18 40.89 60.86 -6.65
N ALA A 19 39.74 61.03 -7.31
CA ALA A 19 39.06 59.95 -8.02
C ALA A 19 39.69 59.60 -9.38
N THR A 20 39.90 58.31 -9.62
CA THR A 20 40.08 57.72 -10.95
C THR A 20 38.81 56.94 -11.32
N LYS A 21 38.31 57.13 -12.55
CA LYS A 21 37.17 56.35 -13.06
C LYS A 21 37.67 55.02 -13.60
N LEU A 22 37.29 53.91 -12.96
CA LEU A 22 37.39 52.56 -13.53
C LEU A 22 36.00 51.92 -13.52
N SER A 23 35.72 51.14 -14.56
CA SER A 23 34.38 50.66 -14.89
C SER A 23 33.92 49.53 -13.96
N ARG A 24 32.60 49.43 -13.76
CA ARG A 24 31.97 48.25 -13.15
C ARG A 24 32.09 47.05 -14.10
N PRO A 25 32.69 45.92 -13.70
CA PRO A 25 32.30 44.64 -14.26
C PRO A 25 30.84 44.37 -13.84
N SER A 26 29.99 43.95 -14.76
CA SER A 26 28.62 43.53 -14.44
C SER A 26 28.67 42.26 -13.59
N GLY A 27 28.04 42.29 -12.42
CA GLY A 27 28.16 41.20 -11.44
C GLY A 27 27.36 39.95 -11.80
N VAL A 28 27.95 38.80 -11.49
CA VAL A 28 27.31 37.52 -11.10
C VAL A 28 26.07 37.15 -11.91
N VAL A 29 26.26 36.24 -12.88
CA VAL A 29 25.16 35.54 -13.53
C VAL A 29 24.37 34.78 -12.45
N LYS A 30 23.09 35.09 -12.26
CA LYS A 30 22.23 34.32 -11.36
C LYS A 30 22.03 32.93 -11.95
N ALA A 31 22.45 31.90 -11.20
CA ALA A 31 22.08 30.52 -11.49
C ALA A 31 20.56 30.44 -11.68
N HIS A 32 20.11 29.78 -12.75
CA HIS A 32 18.70 29.66 -13.06
C HIS A 32 18.01 28.80 -11.99
N SER A 33 17.10 29.40 -11.24
CA SER A 33 16.20 28.68 -10.34
C SER A 33 15.38 27.70 -11.17
N LYS A 34 15.55 26.40 -10.95
CA LYS A 34 14.69 25.37 -11.56
C LYS A 34 13.23 25.75 -11.36
N PRO A 35 12.36 25.69 -12.39
CA PRO A 35 10.97 26.08 -12.25
C PRO A 35 10.31 25.24 -11.15
N ALA A 36 9.61 25.89 -10.22
CA ALA A 36 8.88 25.17 -9.19
C ALA A 36 7.90 24.20 -9.85
N LYS A 37 7.90 22.93 -9.41
CA LYS A 37 6.96 21.93 -9.92
C LYS A 37 5.54 22.48 -9.74
N LYS A 38 4.85 22.76 -10.86
CA LYS A 38 3.46 23.19 -10.83
C LYS A 38 2.67 22.12 -10.07
N HIS A 39 1.88 22.52 -9.07
CA HIS A 39 0.87 21.63 -8.53
C HIS A 39 -0.05 21.21 -9.68
N VAL A 40 0.02 19.94 -10.07
CA VAL A 40 -0.92 19.37 -11.04
C VAL A 40 -2.28 19.42 -10.38
N GLN A 41 -3.11 20.39 -10.78
CA GLN A 41 -4.49 20.47 -10.35
C GLN A 41 -5.18 19.22 -10.88
N HIS A 42 -5.49 18.27 -9.99
CA HIS A 42 -6.10 17.02 -10.38
C HIS A 42 -7.45 17.31 -11.06
N ALA A 43 -7.53 17.04 -12.36
CA ALA A 43 -8.79 17.19 -13.10
C ALA A 43 -9.90 16.40 -12.39
N HIS A 44 -11.07 17.03 -12.25
CA HIS A 44 -12.23 16.44 -11.59
C HIS A 44 -12.87 15.39 -12.50
N THR A 45 -12.23 14.24 -12.65
CA THR A 45 -12.78 13.06 -13.33
C THR A 45 -14.00 12.55 -12.58
N ALA A 46 -15.06 12.21 -13.32
CA ALA A 46 -16.23 11.54 -12.74
C ALA A 46 -15.79 10.24 -12.05
N PRO A 47 -16.31 9.95 -10.83
CA PRO A 47 -15.89 8.77 -10.09
C PRO A 47 -16.32 7.48 -10.78
N THR A 48 -15.42 6.49 -10.83
CA THR A 48 -15.75 5.16 -11.32
C THR A 48 -16.36 4.33 -10.19
N ILE A 49 -17.66 4.04 -10.29
CA ILE A 49 -18.34 3.06 -9.46
C ILE A 49 -18.37 1.73 -10.23
N PRO A 50 -17.61 0.70 -9.81
CA PRO A 50 -17.41 -0.52 -10.59
C PRO A 50 -18.48 -1.59 -10.30
N PHE A 51 -19.69 -1.18 -9.95
CA PHE A 51 -20.74 -2.04 -9.41
C PHE A 51 -22.04 -1.85 -10.21
N GLN A 52 -22.81 -2.92 -10.38
CA GLN A 52 -24.18 -2.92 -10.87
C GLN A 52 -25.13 -3.16 -9.70
N THR A 53 -26.38 -2.66 -9.78
CA THR A 53 -27.35 -2.74 -8.68
C THR A 53 -27.79 -4.18 -8.36
N ASP A 54 -27.45 -5.13 -9.24
CA ASP A 54 -27.69 -6.56 -9.12
C ASP A 54 -26.42 -7.41 -8.90
N ASP A 55 -25.23 -6.81 -8.76
CA ASP A 55 -24.05 -7.55 -8.30
C ASP A 55 -24.26 -8.07 -6.87
N HIS A 56 -23.94 -9.33 -6.58
CA HIS A 56 -23.64 -9.73 -5.21
C HIS A 56 -22.20 -9.31 -4.87
N ILE A 57 -22.05 -8.51 -3.82
CA ILE A 57 -20.77 -7.86 -3.48
C ILE A 57 -20.24 -8.39 -2.14
N LEU A 58 -19.15 -9.15 -2.18
CA LEU A 58 -18.39 -9.55 -0.99
C LEU A 58 -17.38 -8.45 -0.65
N LEU A 59 -17.55 -7.81 0.51
CA LEU A 59 -16.65 -6.76 1.01
C LEU A 59 -15.77 -7.36 2.09
N VAL A 60 -14.46 -7.32 1.90
CA VAL A 60 -13.50 -8.16 2.62
C VAL A 60 -12.57 -7.32 3.48
N GLY A 61 -12.50 -7.65 4.77
CA GLY A 61 -11.64 -6.94 5.72
C GLY A 61 -12.08 -5.49 5.93
N GLU A 62 -13.40 -5.24 5.89
CA GLU A 62 -13.96 -3.94 6.25
C GLU A 62 -13.53 -3.57 7.67
N ALA A 63 -13.21 -2.29 7.88
CA ALA A 63 -12.76 -1.77 9.17
C ALA A 63 -13.96 -1.26 9.98
N ASP A 64 -14.29 0.03 9.87
CA ASP A 64 -15.45 0.61 10.57
C ASP A 64 -16.79 0.40 9.83
N LEU A 65 -16.83 -0.40 8.76
CA LEU A 65 -17.99 -0.67 7.89
C LEU A 65 -18.60 0.57 7.19
N SER A 66 -17.89 1.70 7.15
CA SER A 66 -18.39 2.91 6.48
C SER A 66 -18.47 2.77 4.95
N PHE A 67 -17.61 1.97 4.32
CA PHE A 67 -17.67 1.71 2.87
C PHE A 67 -18.89 0.87 2.51
N SER A 68 -19.14 -0.20 3.26
CA SER A 68 -20.38 -1.00 3.18
C SER A 68 -21.63 -0.14 3.31
N SER A 69 -21.65 0.78 4.29
CA SER A 69 -22.79 1.66 4.54
C SER A 69 -23.02 2.66 3.39
N ALA A 70 -21.93 3.20 2.83
CA ALA A 70 -22.00 4.07 1.65
C ALA A 70 -22.49 3.34 0.39
N LEU A 71 -22.10 2.08 0.18
CA LEU A 71 -22.61 1.27 -0.94
C LEU A 71 -24.10 0.97 -0.82
N LEU A 72 -24.58 0.68 0.40
CA LEU A 72 -26.01 0.52 0.65
C LEU A 72 -26.78 1.81 0.33
N ALA A 73 -26.28 2.97 0.77
CA ALA A 73 -26.87 4.28 0.47
C ALA A 73 -26.86 4.64 -1.03
N LEU A 74 -25.83 4.20 -1.78
CA LEU A 74 -25.75 4.34 -3.24
C LEU A 74 -26.67 3.37 -4.01
N GLY A 75 -27.43 2.52 -3.34
CA GLY A 75 -28.38 1.60 -3.98
C GLY A 75 -27.82 0.23 -4.37
N PHE A 76 -26.75 -0.24 -3.70
CA PHE A 76 -26.21 -1.59 -3.85
C PHE A 76 -26.57 -2.46 -2.62
N PRO A 77 -27.75 -3.10 -2.58
CA PRO A 77 -28.24 -3.77 -1.37
C PRO A 77 -27.65 -5.18 -1.14
N ARG A 78 -27.09 -5.84 -2.17
CA ARG A 78 -26.72 -7.27 -2.12
C ARG A 78 -25.31 -7.49 -1.57
N LEU A 79 -25.02 -6.84 -0.45
CA LEU A 79 -23.71 -6.85 0.21
C LEU A 79 -23.51 -8.09 1.09
N THR A 80 -22.27 -8.52 1.24
CA THR A 80 -21.80 -9.45 2.25
C THR A 80 -20.52 -8.89 2.87
N PRO A 81 -20.62 -7.98 3.84
CA PRO A 81 -19.44 -7.40 4.47
C PRO A 81 -18.83 -8.32 5.52
N THR A 82 -17.50 -8.40 5.53
CA THR A 82 -16.74 -9.24 6.45
C THR A 82 -15.65 -8.43 7.17
N VAL A 83 -15.49 -8.68 8.46
CA VAL A 83 -14.48 -8.04 9.32
C VAL A 83 -13.57 -9.12 9.93
N TYR A 84 -12.35 -8.74 10.35
CA TYR A 84 -11.39 -9.68 10.93
C TYR A 84 -11.72 -9.96 12.41
N GLU A 85 -12.23 -8.95 13.11
CA GLU A 85 -12.63 -8.95 14.51
C GLU A 85 -13.71 -10.02 14.77
N SER A 86 -13.58 -10.76 15.88
CA SER A 86 -14.34 -11.98 16.13
C SER A 86 -15.80 -11.73 16.53
N SER A 87 -16.13 -10.50 16.92
CA SER A 87 -17.45 -10.11 17.42
C SER A 87 -17.77 -8.64 17.12
N GLU A 88 -19.07 -8.33 17.19
CA GLU A 88 -19.59 -6.96 17.12
C GLU A 88 -19.04 -6.07 18.26
N GLY A 89 -18.71 -6.66 19.42
CA GLY A 89 -18.09 -5.98 20.55
C GLY A 89 -16.66 -5.54 20.24
N GLU A 90 -15.78 -6.47 19.85
CA GLU A 90 -14.40 -6.19 19.43
C GLU A 90 -14.32 -5.12 18.34
N LEU A 91 -15.22 -5.18 17.36
CA LEU A 91 -15.27 -4.20 16.28
C LEU A 91 -15.64 -2.80 16.79
N CYS A 92 -16.62 -2.69 17.70
CA CYS A 92 -17.03 -1.42 18.29
C CYS A 92 -15.98 -0.83 19.24
N GLU A 93 -15.23 -1.66 19.99
CA GLU A 93 -14.13 -1.19 20.85
C GLU A 93 -12.94 -0.69 20.03
N LYS A 94 -12.66 -1.34 18.89
CA LYS A 94 -11.56 -0.98 17.97
C LYS A 94 -11.85 0.25 17.11
N TYR A 95 -13.11 0.41 16.70
CA TYR A 95 -13.61 1.51 15.87
C TYR A 95 -14.80 2.22 16.54
N PRO A 96 -14.58 2.87 17.69
CA PRO A 96 -15.65 3.50 18.48
C PRO A 96 -16.26 4.72 17.76
N SER A 97 -17.46 5.11 18.21
CA SER A 97 -18.06 6.38 17.81
C SER A 97 -17.17 7.56 18.18
N GLY A 98 -17.05 8.54 17.29
CA GLY A 98 -16.37 9.82 17.52
C GLY A 98 -17.37 10.96 17.64
N GLU A 99 -16.90 12.17 17.93
CA GLU A 99 -17.75 13.36 17.92
C GLU A 99 -18.35 13.54 16.51
N GLY A 100 -19.68 13.54 16.42
CA GLY A 100 -20.43 13.60 15.15
C GLY A 100 -20.35 12.34 14.26
N VAL A 101 -19.77 11.23 14.73
CA VAL A 101 -19.47 10.05 13.91
C VAL A 101 -19.91 8.75 14.59
N GLY A 102 -20.81 7.98 13.96
CA GLY A 102 -21.38 6.76 14.54
C GLY A 102 -20.40 5.61 14.84
N GLY A 103 -19.19 5.65 14.28
CA GLY A 103 -18.20 4.55 14.41
C GLY A 103 -18.67 3.27 13.72
N ALA A 104 -18.08 2.12 14.08
CA ALA A 104 -18.57 0.83 13.62
C ALA A 104 -20.02 0.57 14.07
N ARG A 105 -20.39 0.98 15.29
CA ARG A 105 -21.74 0.81 15.85
C ARG A 105 -22.82 1.37 14.91
N GLY A 106 -22.77 2.66 14.59
CA GLY A 106 -23.78 3.28 13.72
C GLY A 106 -23.80 2.70 12.30
N ASN A 107 -22.65 2.31 11.76
CA ASN A 107 -22.57 1.67 10.45
C ASN A 107 -23.17 0.23 10.47
N ILE A 108 -22.94 -0.55 11.54
CA ILE A 108 -23.60 -1.84 11.75
C ILE A 108 -25.12 -1.67 11.84
N ASP A 109 -25.59 -0.66 12.58
CA ASP A 109 -27.03 -0.44 12.78
C ASP A 109 -27.71 -0.05 11.45
N VAL A 110 -27.12 0.85 10.65
CA VAL A 110 -27.56 1.19 9.27
C VAL A 110 -27.58 -0.05 8.34
N LEU A 111 -26.53 -0.88 8.38
CA LEU A 111 -26.49 -2.11 7.58
C LEU A 111 -27.58 -3.09 8.00
N ARG A 112 -27.82 -3.24 9.31
CA ARG A 112 -28.86 -4.12 9.87
C ARG A 112 -30.26 -3.66 9.50
N GLU A 113 -30.53 -2.35 9.51
CA GLU A 113 -31.78 -1.76 9.03
C GLU A 113 -31.99 -1.98 7.52
N GLY A 114 -30.91 -1.92 6.72
CA GLY A 114 -30.92 -2.30 5.30
C GLY A 114 -31.00 -3.80 5.02
N GLY A 115 -31.11 -4.66 6.04
CA GLY A 115 -31.15 -6.12 5.90
C GLY A 115 -29.81 -6.79 5.57
N VAL A 116 -28.70 -6.05 5.63
CA VAL A 116 -27.34 -6.55 5.38
C VAL A 116 -26.77 -7.18 6.65
N VAL A 117 -26.19 -8.38 6.52
CA VAL A 117 -25.61 -9.13 7.65
C VAL A 117 -24.08 -9.13 7.58
N VAL A 118 -23.44 -8.54 8.58
CA VAL A 118 -21.99 -8.53 8.79
C VAL A 118 -21.49 -9.91 9.21
N ARG A 119 -20.35 -10.37 8.66
CA ARG A 119 -19.66 -11.59 9.07
C ARG A 119 -18.38 -11.28 9.84
N TYR A 120 -18.30 -11.79 11.07
CA TYR A 120 -17.19 -11.59 12.00
C TYR A 120 -16.17 -12.74 11.93
N GLY A 121 -14.94 -12.50 12.41
CA GLY A 121 -13.88 -13.51 12.52
C GLY A 121 -13.27 -13.97 11.20
N VAL A 122 -13.34 -13.14 10.15
CA VAL A 122 -12.98 -13.55 8.78
C VAL A 122 -11.50 -13.29 8.47
N ASP A 123 -10.71 -14.35 8.61
CA ASP A 123 -9.29 -14.39 8.26
C ASP A 123 -9.06 -14.95 6.85
N VAL A 124 -8.83 -14.06 5.88
CA VAL A 124 -8.62 -14.37 4.46
C VAL A 124 -7.39 -15.24 4.17
N THR A 125 -6.48 -15.39 5.13
CA THR A 125 -5.30 -16.26 4.97
C THR A 125 -5.62 -17.73 5.21
N ARG A 126 -6.76 -18.04 5.84
CA ARG A 126 -7.21 -19.41 6.12
C ARG A 126 -7.93 -20.02 4.92
N ARG A 127 -7.70 -21.30 4.66
CA ARG A 127 -8.41 -22.05 3.61
C ARG A 127 -9.89 -22.16 3.97
N GLY A 128 -10.78 -21.78 3.03
CA GLY A 128 -12.23 -21.85 3.23
C GLY A 128 -12.80 -20.80 4.20
N TRP A 129 -12.21 -19.59 4.22
CA TRP A 129 -12.65 -18.48 5.06
C TRP A 129 -14.10 -18.04 4.78
N MET A 130 -14.57 -18.14 3.53
CA MET A 130 -16.01 -18.21 3.22
C MET A 130 -16.48 -19.66 3.16
N LYS A 131 -17.60 -19.93 3.84
CA LYS A 131 -18.38 -21.17 3.74
C LYS A 131 -19.76 -20.89 3.15
N GLY A 132 -20.28 -21.86 2.41
CA GLY A 132 -21.56 -21.80 1.70
C GLY A 132 -21.41 -21.91 0.18
N GLY A 133 -22.47 -22.33 -0.51
CA GLY A 133 -22.50 -22.46 -1.98
C GLY A 133 -22.58 -21.12 -2.73
N MET A 134 -22.74 -20.00 -2.03
CA MET A 134 -22.85 -18.66 -2.59
C MET A 134 -21.60 -18.28 -3.40
N ARG A 135 -21.80 -17.44 -4.41
CA ARG A 135 -20.76 -16.79 -5.20
C ARG A 135 -21.09 -15.30 -5.33
N TRP A 136 -20.12 -14.51 -5.76
CA TRP A 136 -20.23 -13.06 -5.85
C TRP A 136 -19.68 -12.58 -7.20
N GLU A 137 -20.40 -11.66 -7.84
CA GLU A 137 -19.94 -10.96 -9.05
C GLU A 137 -18.78 -10.00 -8.71
N ARG A 138 -18.71 -9.53 -7.45
CA ARG A 138 -17.68 -8.61 -6.97
C ARG A 138 -17.07 -9.11 -5.66
N VAL A 139 -15.75 -9.23 -5.59
CA VAL A 139 -15.02 -9.49 -4.35
C VAL A 139 -14.04 -8.35 -4.10
N VAL A 140 -14.33 -7.49 -3.13
CA VAL A 140 -13.61 -6.23 -2.89
C VAL A 140 -12.76 -6.33 -1.63
N PHE A 141 -11.48 -6.02 -1.71
CA PHE A 141 -10.59 -5.86 -0.54
C PHE A 141 -9.91 -4.50 -0.59
N ASN A 142 -10.40 -3.56 0.21
CA ASN A 142 -9.90 -2.18 0.23
C ASN A 142 -8.73 -2.05 1.22
N PHE A 143 -7.60 -1.56 0.73
CA PHE A 143 -6.37 -1.27 1.49
C PHE A 143 -5.84 -2.43 2.37
N PRO A 144 -5.72 -3.66 1.83
CA PRO A 144 -5.26 -4.83 2.58
C PRO A 144 -3.88 -4.62 3.21
N HIS A 145 -3.74 -4.88 4.51
CA HIS A 145 -2.46 -4.83 5.21
C HIS A 145 -2.48 -5.71 6.46
N VAL A 146 -1.41 -6.48 6.72
CA VAL A 146 -1.35 -7.40 7.88
C VAL A 146 -1.39 -6.75 9.27
N GLY A 147 -1.01 -5.45 9.38
CA GLY A 147 -0.84 -4.75 10.66
C GLY A 147 0.31 -5.27 11.53
N GLY A 148 1.10 -4.38 12.14
CA GLY A 148 1.97 -4.66 13.30
C GLY A 148 3.13 -5.69 13.19
N LYS A 149 3.19 -6.56 12.17
CA LYS A 149 4.10 -7.72 12.13
C LYS A 149 5.60 -7.39 12.09
N SER A 150 5.99 -6.19 11.67
CA SER A 150 7.38 -5.72 11.70
C SER A 150 7.46 -4.21 11.51
N THR A 151 8.57 -3.60 11.95
CA THR A 151 8.96 -2.22 11.61
C THR A 151 9.84 -2.15 10.36
N ASP A 152 10.53 -3.24 9.99
CA ASP A 152 11.36 -3.30 8.78
C ASP A 152 10.48 -3.24 7.51
N VAL A 153 10.87 -2.40 6.56
CA VAL A 153 10.09 -2.16 5.34
C VAL A 153 10.05 -3.41 4.46
N ASN A 154 11.17 -4.12 4.31
CA ASN A 154 11.29 -5.28 3.43
C ASN A 154 10.55 -6.52 3.98
N ARG A 155 10.40 -6.64 5.29
CA ARG A 155 9.55 -7.64 5.95
C ARG A 155 8.07 -7.26 5.83
N GLN A 156 7.71 -5.99 6.04
CA GLN A 156 6.34 -5.52 5.84
C GLN A 156 5.85 -5.71 4.39
N VAL A 157 6.68 -5.40 3.38
CA VAL A 157 6.38 -5.68 1.97
C VAL A 157 6.08 -7.16 1.78
N ARG A 158 6.97 -8.07 2.21
CA ARG A 158 6.78 -9.52 2.06
C ARG A 158 5.48 -10.03 2.73
N TYR A 159 5.18 -9.61 3.96
CA TYR A 159 3.94 -10.02 4.63
C TYR A 159 2.67 -9.52 3.93
N ASN A 160 2.69 -8.32 3.35
CA ASN A 160 1.55 -7.80 2.60
C ASN A 160 1.42 -8.45 1.20
N GLN A 161 2.53 -8.84 0.57
CA GLN A 161 2.53 -9.67 -0.64
C GLN A 161 1.93 -11.06 -0.37
N GLU A 162 2.32 -11.71 0.74
CA GLU A 162 1.80 -13.00 1.18
C GLU A 162 0.28 -12.96 1.45
N LEU A 163 -0.19 -11.90 2.12
CA LEU A 163 -1.62 -11.62 2.32
C LEU A 163 -2.38 -11.55 0.99
N LEU A 164 -1.87 -10.76 0.03
CA LEU A 164 -2.48 -10.59 -1.29
C LEU A 164 -2.50 -11.90 -2.09
N VAL A 165 -1.41 -12.67 -2.11
CA VAL A 165 -1.36 -13.98 -2.80
C VAL A 165 -2.35 -14.98 -2.18
N SER A 166 -2.49 -15.00 -0.86
CA SER A 166 -3.45 -15.85 -0.14
C SER A 166 -4.90 -15.47 -0.45
N PHE A 167 -5.19 -14.15 -0.45
CA PHE A 167 -6.48 -13.60 -0.83
C PHE A 167 -6.83 -13.90 -2.30
N PHE A 168 -5.93 -13.69 -3.25
CA PHE A 168 -6.20 -13.96 -4.68
C PHE A 168 -6.47 -15.44 -4.94
N LYS A 169 -5.61 -16.33 -4.43
CA LYS A 169 -5.74 -17.79 -4.63
C LYS A 169 -7.04 -18.36 -4.03
N SER A 170 -7.52 -17.80 -2.93
CA SER A 170 -8.81 -18.21 -2.34
C SER A 170 -10.01 -17.59 -3.07
N SER A 171 -9.94 -16.30 -3.42
CA SER A 171 -11.06 -15.53 -3.98
C SER A 171 -11.49 -15.95 -5.39
N ILE A 172 -10.58 -16.52 -6.21
CA ILE A 172 -10.95 -17.10 -7.52
C ILE A 172 -12.11 -18.10 -7.40
N SER A 173 -12.14 -18.88 -6.32
CA SER A 173 -13.19 -19.88 -6.06
C SER A 173 -14.52 -19.29 -5.58
N LEU A 174 -14.52 -18.02 -5.17
CA LEU A 174 -15.69 -17.27 -4.66
C LEU A 174 -16.38 -16.46 -5.76
N LEU A 175 -15.68 -16.15 -6.86
CA LEU A 175 -16.27 -15.45 -8.00
C LEU A 175 -17.39 -16.25 -8.67
N SER A 176 -18.47 -15.55 -9.02
CA SER A 176 -19.61 -16.09 -9.78
C SER A 176 -19.18 -16.54 -11.19
N PRO A 177 -19.71 -17.65 -11.73
CA PRO A 177 -19.34 -18.13 -13.07
C PRO A 177 -19.88 -17.25 -14.20
N THR A 178 -20.63 -16.19 -13.88
CA THR A 178 -21.08 -15.16 -14.83
C THR A 178 -19.87 -14.40 -15.42
N PRO A 179 -19.83 -14.19 -16.74
CA PRO A 179 -18.79 -13.38 -17.39
C PRO A 179 -18.73 -11.97 -16.80
N GLY A 180 -17.52 -11.45 -16.61
CA GLY A 180 -17.30 -10.13 -16.03
C GLY A 180 -17.34 -10.08 -14.50
N SER A 181 -17.47 -11.22 -13.80
CA SER A 181 -17.23 -11.29 -12.35
C SER A 181 -15.77 -10.97 -12.02
N SER A 182 -15.53 -10.10 -11.03
CA SER A 182 -14.20 -9.53 -10.78
C SER A 182 -13.81 -9.38 -9.30
N ILE A 183 -12.51 -9.49 -9.04
CA ILE A 183 -11.88 -9.13 -7.76
C ILE A 183 -11.40 -7.69 -7.87
N LEU A 184 -11.68 -6.87 -6.87
CA LEU A 184 -11.25 -5.48 -6.80
C LEU A 184 -10.36 -5.27 -5.58
N VAL A 185 -9.15 -4.73 -5.79
CA VAL A 185 -8.24 -4.37 -4.68
C VAL A 185 -7.82 -2.93 -4.81
N THR A 186 -8.03 -2.17 -3.74
CA THR A 186 -7.63 -0.75 -3.67
C THR A 186 -6.35 -0.62 -2.85
N LEU A 187 -5.33 0.05 -3.39
CA LEU A 187 -4.10 0.42 -2.68
C LEU A 187 -3.89 1.94 -2.70
N PHE A 188 -3.08 2.45 -1.78
CA PHE A 188 -2.52 3.80 -1.91
C PHE A 188 -1.48 3.83 -3.03
N GLU A 189 -1.31 4.99 -3.66
CA GLU A 189 -0.24 5.20 -4.64
C GLU A 189 1.07 5.62 -3.95
N GLY A 190 2.21 5.27 -4.56
CA GLY A 190 3.54 5.46 -4.00
C GLY A 190 4.02 4.35 -3.05
N GLU A 191 5.22 4.53 -2.51
CA GLU A 191 5.82 3.55 -1.60
C GLU A 191 5.14 3.50 -0.21
N PRO A 192 5.21 2.35 0.50
CA PRO A 192 5.77 1.07 0.06
C PRO A 192 4.82 0.23 -0.83
N TYR A 193 3.63 0.73 -1.15
CA TYR A 193 2.56 -0.03 -1.82
C TYR A 193 2.93 -0.41 -3.27
N THR A 194 3.67 0.45 -3.96
CA THR A 194 4.26 0.14 -5.28
C THR A 194 5.17 -1.09 -5.25
N LEU A 195 6.00 -1.23 -4.21
CA LEU A 195 6.93 -2.37 -4.03
C LEU A 195 6.21 -3.71 -3.86
N TRP A 196 4.91 -3.71 -3.55
CA TRP A 196 4.14 -4.95 -3.42
C TRP A 196 3.90 -5.60 -4.80
N ASN A 197 3.94 -4.82 -5.89
CA ASN A 197 3.76 -5.26 -7.27
C ASN A 197 2.49 -6.12 -7.48
N ILE A 198 1.33 -5.56 -7.09
CA ILE A 198 0.04 -6.27 -7.06
C ILE A 198 -0.36 -6.92 -8.40
N ARG A 199 0.00 -6.31 -9.54
CA ARG A 199 -0.29 -6.86 -10.88
C ARG A 199 0.38 -8.22 -11.08
N ASP A 200 1.61 -8.37 -10.61
CA ASP A 200 2.38 -9.61 -10.75
C ASP A 200 1.97 -10.65 -9.71
N LEU A 201 1.63 -10.24 -8.48
CA LEU A 201 1.05 -11.15 -7.48
C LEU A 201 -0.25 -11.79 -7.99
N ALA A 202 -1.13 -11.00 -8.61
CA ALA A 202 -2.36 -11.48 -9.22
C ALA A 202 -2.08 -12.45 -10.39
N ARG A 203 -1.14 -12.10 -11.28
CA ARG A 203 -0.75 -12.96 -12.42
C ARG A 203 -0.25 -14.33 -11.97
N HIS A 204 0.62 -14.37 -10.96
CA HIS A 204 1.13 -15.63 -10.37
C HIS A 204 0.12 -16.34 -9.47
N SER A 205 -1.04 -15.73 -9.22
CA SER A 205 -2.17 -16.35 -8.51
C SER A 205 -3.27 -16.90 -9.43
N GLY A 206 -3.16 -16.69 -10.76
CA GLY A 206 -4.14 -17.18 -11.75
C GLY A 206 -5.15 -16.13 -12.24
N LEU A 207 -4.95 -14.86 -11.91
CA LEU A 207 -5.77 -13.73 -12.36
C LEU A 207 -5.07 -12.93 -13.46
N GLU A 208 -5.80 -12.04 -14.11
CA GLU A 208 -5.24 -10.97 -14.94
C GLU A 208 -5.95 -9.64 -14.69
N VAL A 209 -5.28 -8.52 -14.99
CA VAL A 209 -5.85 -7.18 -14.75
C VAL A 209 -6.75 -6.79 -15.91
N LEU A 210 -8.03 -6.57 -15.64
CA LEU A 210 -8.99 -6.04 -16.61
C LEU A 210 -8.76 -4.54 -16.84
N ARG A 211 -8.67 -3.77 -15.73
CA ARG A 211 -8.42 -2.31 -15.73
C ARG A 211 -7.95 -1.83 -14.36
N SER A 212 -7.61 -0.55 -14.24
CA SER A 212 -7.30 0.09 -12.96
C SER A 212 -7.62 1.59 -13.00
N PHE A 213 -8.36 2.09 -12.01
CA PHE A 213 -8.89 3.45 -11.95
C PHE A 213 -8.65 4.09 -10.58
N ARG A 214 -8.71 5.44 -10.50
CA ARG A 214 -8.54 6.17 -9.25
C ARG A 214 -9.66 5.82 -8.28
N PHE A 215 -9.32 5.47 -7.04
CA PHE A 215 -10.31 5.41 -5.97
C PHE A 215 -10.62 6.84 -5.50
N GLN A 216 -11.89 7.22 -5.55
CA GLN A 216 -12.37 8.56 -5.19
C GLN A 216 -13.22 8.43 -3.94
N ALA A 217 -12.59 8.57 -2.76
CA ALA A 217 -13.23 8.38 -1.45
C ALA A 217 -14.54 9.21 -1.30
N GLY A 218 -14.53 10.47 -1.74
CA GLY A 218 -15.70 11.35 -1.73
C GLY A 218 -16.84 11.00 -2.70
N ALA A 219 -16.75 9.88 -3.43
CA ALA A 219 -17.90 9.29 -4.14
C ALA A 219 -18.74 8.37 -3.25
N TYR A 220 -18.25 8.05 -2.05
CA TYR A 220 -18.89 7.16 -1.08
C TYR A 220 -19.22 8.00 0.16
N GLU A 221 -20.43 8.57 0.21
CA GLU A 221 -20.81 9.48 1.30
C GLU A 221 -20.77 8.77 2.66
N GLY A 222 -20.17 9.42 3.66
CA GLY A 222 -19.94 8.85 4.99
C GLY A 222 -18.74 7.90 5.12
N TYR A 223 -18.11 7.47 4.02
CA TYR A 223 -16.89 6.64 4.06
C TYR A 223 -15.73 7.35 4.76
N ARG A 224 -14.99 6.61 5.58
CA ARG A 224 -13.71 7.04 6.17
C ARG A 224 -12.72 5.90 6.11
N HIS A 225 -11.43 6.21 5.89
CA HIS A 225 -10.42 5.18 5.93
C HIS A 225 -10.00 4.90 7.39
N ALA A 226 -10.31 3.71 7.90
CA ALA A 226 -9.86 3.24 9.22
C ALA A 226 -8.71 2.23 9.10
N ARG A 227 -7.73 2.31 10.01
CA ARG A 227 -6.50 1.50 9.99
C ARG A 227 -6.66 0.19 10.75
N THR A 228 -5.92 -0.84 10.36
CA THR A 228 -5.92 -2.16 11.04
C THR A 228 -5.47 -2.16 12.50
N LEU A 229 -4.86 -1.07 12.99
CA LEU A 229 -4.52 -0.83 14.40
C LEU A 229 -5.62 -0.07 15.18
N GLY A 230 -6.80 0.15 14.59
CA GLY A 230 -7.86 0.95 15.19
C GLY A 230 -7.56 2.45 15.22
N VAL A 231 -8.25 3.17 16.12
CA VAL A 231 -8.06 4.61 16.33
C VAL A 231 -6.78 4.85 17.16
N VAL A 232 -5.70 5.23 16.48
CA VAL A 232 -4.40 5.53 17.13
C VAL A 232 -4.49 6.84 17.91
N LYS A 233 -4.62 6.76 19.24
CA LYS A 233 -4.54 7.93 20.14
C LYS A 233 -3.22 8.69 19.91
N GLY A 234 -3.32 10.00 19.70
CA GLY A 234 -2.18 10.86 19.35
C GLY A 234 -1.81 10.90 17.85
N GLY A 235 -2.36 10.02 17.01
CA GLY A 235 -2.15 10.01 15.55
C GLY A 235 -2.94 11.09 14.77
N GLY A 236 -3.30 12.20 15.43
CA GLY A 236 -4.21 13.22 14.91
C GLY A 236 -3.64 13.94 13.69
N GLY A 237 -4.24 13.71 12.52
CA GLY A 237 -3.86 14.34 11.25
C GLY A 237 -3.64 13.36 10.10
N TRP A 238 -3.46 12.06 10.37
CA TRP A 238 -3.42 11.07 9.29
C TRP A 238 -4.83 10.74 8.81
N LYS A 239 -5.14 11.13 7.57
CA LYS A 239 -6.36 10.79 6.85
C LYS A 239 -6.02 9.90 5.67
N GLY A 240 -6.72 8.78 5.51
CA GLY A 240 -6.48 7.88 4.37
C GLY A 240 -7.24 8.35 3.13
N GLU A 241 -8.45 8.87 3.32
CA GLU A 241 -9.35 9.39 2.30
C GLU A 241 -8.76 10.53 1.45
N ASP A 242 -7.86 11.34 2.01
CA ASP A 242 -7.16 12.43 1.31
C ASP A 242 -5.98 11.93 0.44
N ARG A 243 -5.57 10.65 0.56
CA ARG A 243 -4.42 10.10 -0.17
C ARG A 243 -4.81 9.58 -1.55
N LEU A 244 -3.94 9.84 -2.52
CA LEU A 244 -4.03 9.20 -3.84
C LEU A 244 -4.02 7.67 -3.69
N SER A 245 -4.98 7.04 -4.34
CA SER A 245 -5.27 5.62 -4.24
C SER A 245 -5.91 5.10 -5.54
N ARG A 246 -5.67 3.83 -5.83
CA ARG A 246 -6.04 3.17 -7.09
C ARG A 246 -6.67 1.82 -6.82
N THR A 247 -7.83 1.59 -7.43
CA THR A 247 -8.47 0.28 -7.48
C THR A 247 -7.98 -0.44 -8.74
N TYR A 248 -7.56 -1.69 -8.56
CA TYR A 248 -7.19 -2.61 -9.62
C TYR A 248 -8.30 -3.66 -9.72
N GLU A 249 -8.82 -3.87 -10.92
CA GLU A 249 -9.86 -4.87 -11.18
C GLU A 249 -9.26 -6.06 -11.91
N PHE A 250 -9.46 -7.26 -11.34
CA PHE A 250 -8.89 -8.51 -11.78
C PHE A 250 -9.99 -9.51 -12.15
N VAL A 251 -9.80 -10.24 -13.23
CA VAL A 251 -10.67 -11.35 -13.68
C VAL A 251 -9.87 -12.64 -13.78
N ARG A 252 -10.50 -13.79 -14.01
CA ARG A 252 -9.76 -15.05 -14.17
C ARG A 252 -8.95 -15.00 -15.47
N LYS A 253 -7.77 -15.61 -15.47
CA LYS A 253 -6.89 -15.67 -16.65
C LYS A 253 -7.62 -16.28 -17.86
N GLY A 254 -7.84 -15.49 -18.91
CA GLY A 254 -8.59 -15.83 -20.11
C GLY A 254 -9.93 -15.09 -20.26
N GLU A 255 -10.43 -14.43 -19.21
CA GLU A 255 -11.68 -13.65 -19.22
C GLU A 255 -11.45 -12.15 -19.49
N GLY A 256 -10.20 -11.68 -19.38
CA GLY A 256 -9.82 -10.30 -19.59
C GLY A 256 -9.71 -9.91 -21.06
N VAL A 257 -9.72 -8.60 -21.31
CA VAL A 257 -9.45 -8.05 -22.64
C VAL A 257 -8.00 -8.38 -23.01
N LYS A 258 -7.82 -9.18 -24.06
CA LYS A 258 -6.52 -9.35 -24.70
C LYS A 258 -6.04 -7.98 -25.18
N GLN A 259 -5.08 -7.38 -24.48
CA GLN A 259 -4.30 -6.28 -25.06
C GLN A 259 -3.67 -6.83 -26.35
N GLY A 260 -4.06 -6.24 -27.49
CA GLY A 260 -3.62 -6.71 -28.80
C GLY A 260 -2.10 -6.64 -28.90
N THR A 261 -1.48 -7.67 -29.48
CA THR A 261 -0.06 -7.64 -29.85
C THR A 261 0.12 -6.58 -30.94
N GLY A 262 0.43 -5.36 -30.52
CA GLY A 262 0.49 -4.18 -31.39
C GLY A 262 1.56 -4.32 -32.47
N LYS A 263 1.13 -4.56 -33.71
CA LYS A 263 1.97 -4.26 -34.88
C LYS A 263 2.15 -2.74 -34.97
N LYS A 264 3.37 -2.30 -35.27
CA LYS A 264 3.69 -0.88 -35.46
C LYS A 264 2.79 -0.25 -36.54
N ALA A 265 2.11 0.82 -36.17
CA ALA A 265 1.63 1.88 -37.04
C ALA A 265 1.78 3.18 -36.24
N GLY A 266 2.46 4.20 -36.80
CA GLY A 266 2.87 5.38 -36.05
C GLY A 266 1.82 6.48 -35.99
N SER A 267 1.75 7.14 -34.84
CA SER A 267 1.24 8.50 -34.64
C SER A 267 1.96 9.03 -33.39
N ASP A 268 2.45 10.26 -33.44
CA ASP A 268 3.37 10.78 -32.42
C ASP A 268 2.64 11.17 -31.13
N ASP A 269 3.25 10.86 -29.98
CA ASP A 269 3.05 11.48 -28.66
C ASP A 269 4.15 10.90 -27.73
N GLU A 270 5.34 11.52 -27.74
CA GLU A 270 6.46 11.18 -26.84
C GLU A 270 6.56 12.22 -25.70
N GLU A 271 6.56 11.76 -24.45
CA GLU A 271 7.03 12.55 -23.29
C GLU A 271 8.20 11.82 -22.61
N ASP A 272 9.26 12.56 -22.27
CA ASP A 272 10.57 12.02 -21.89
C ASP A 272 10.65 11.38 -20.49
N GLU A 273 11.21 10.18 -20.41
CA GLU A 273 11.86 9.65 -19.20
C GLU A 273 13.26 9.06 -19.52
N ASN A 274 14.27 9.93 -19.71
CA ASN A 274 15.68 9.53 -19.69
C ASN A 274 16.64 10.72 -19.42
N GLU A 275 16.91 11.03 -18.15
CA GLU A 275 18.10 11.83 -17.79
C GLU A 275 18.62 11.49 -16.38
N MET A 276 19.59 10.57 -16.31
CA MET A 276 20.49 10.35 -15.17
C MET A 276 21.90 10.19 -15.73
N GLY A 277 22.63 11.30 -15.82
CA GLY A 277 23.99 11.32 -16.37
C GLY A 277 25.01 10.64 -15.46
N GLY A 278 26.02 10.01 -16.06
CA GLY A 278 27.21 9.55 -15.34
C GLY A 278 28.21 10.69 -15.09
N ASP A 279 29.14 10.43 -14.17
CA ASP A 279 30.36 11.21 -13.96
C ASP A 279 31.53 10.21 -13.84
N GLU A 280 32.65 10.47 -14.50
CA GLU A 280 33.73 9.49 -14.68
C GLU A 280 34.88 9.70 -13.69
N GLY A 281 35.07 8.73 -12.78
CA GLY A 281 36.28 8.62 -11.95
C GLY A 281 37.26 7.59 -12.51
N GLN A 282 38.32 8.03 -13.17
CA GLN A 282 39.37 7.15 -13.72
C GLN A 282 40.28 6.59 -12.61
N GLY A 283 40.75 5.33 -12.77
CA GLY A 283 41.98 4.88 -12.11
C GLY A 283 42.14 3.38 -11.90
N GLY A 284 43.27 2.83 -12.34
CA GLY A 284 43.85 1.60 -11.80
C GLY A 284 43.45 0.29 -12.49
N SER A 285 44.34 -0.22 -13.32
CA SER A 285 44.39 -1.65 -13.67
C SER A 285 45.23 -2.40 -12.64
N GLU A 286 44.78 -3.58 -12.20
CA GLU A 286 45.65 -4.74 -12.00
C GLU A 286 44.78 -6.01 -11.96
N ALA A 287 45.38 -7.15 -12.29
CA ALA A 287 44.70 -8.44 -12.38
C ALA A 287 45.63 -9.53 -11.85
N GLU A 288 45.11 -10.38 -10.97
CA GLU A 288 45.64 -11.71 -10.72
C GLU A 288 44.50 -12.72 -10.73
N GLU A 289 44.82 -13.94 -11.17
CA GLU A 289 44.03 -15.15 -10.98
C GLU A 289 44.17 -15.59 -9.49
N VAL A 290 43.58 -16.67 -8.96
CA VAL A 290 44.11 -18.04 -9.05
C VAL A 290 43.34 -18.89 -8.00
N MET A 291 43.00 -20.14 -8.34
CA MET A 291 42.60 -21.24 -7.41
C MET A 291 41.33 -21.05 -6.54
N ASP A 292 40.80 -22.08 -5.86
CA ASP A 292 40.60 -23.51 -6.18
C ASP A 292 39.78 -24.11 -5.01
N GLU A 293 38.68 -24.81 -5.28
CA GLU A 293 37.95 -25.56 -4.25
C GLU A 293 37.81 -27.03 -4.69
N GLY A 294 38.79 -27.81 -4.23
CA GLY A 294 38.84 -29.26 -4.39
C GLY A 294 37.78 -30.02 -3.60
N HIS A 295 37.78 -31.33 -3.80
CA HIS A 295 36.78 -32.28 -3.31
C HIS A 295 37.18 -32.91 -1.95
N GLU A 296 36.42 -33.93 -1.54
CA GLU A 296 36.64 -34.83 -0.39
C GLU A 296 36.24 -34.26 0.99
N GLY A 297 35.75 -35.06 1.94
CA GLY A 297 35.37 -36.49 1.86
C GLY A 297 35.33 -37.18 3.23
N MET A 298 34.70 -38.37 3.29
CA MET A 298 34.56 -39.27 4.46
C MET A 298 33.53 -38.83 5.52
N VAL A 299 32.67 -39.66 6.15
CA VAL A 299 32.70 -41.05 6.67
C VAL A 299 33.73 -41.31 7.78
N GLU A 300 33.55 -42.25 8.72
CA GLU A 300 32.40 -43.15 9.02
C GLU A 300 31.49 -42.50 10.13
N ASP A 301 30.76 -43.13 11.07
CA ASP A 301 30.56 -44.51 11.53
C ASP A 301 29.17 -44.68 12.22
N GLU A 302 28.80 -45.89 12.65
CA GLU A 302 27.63 -46.20 13.51
C GLU A 302 28.06 -46.72 14.90
N GLU A 303 27.16 -46.73 15.91
CA GLU A 303 27.16 -47.77 16.96
C GLU A 303 25.77 -48.00 17.58
N HIS A 304 25.58 -49.18 18.19
CA HIS A 304 24.29 -49.82 18.47
C HIS A 304 24.11 -50.22 19.96
N ALA A 305 22.95 -49.94 20.57
CA ALA A 305 22.30 -50.75 21.65
C ALA A 305 20.90 -50.15 21.96
N SER A 306 19.76 -50.83 22.14
CA SER A 306 19.35 -52.21 22.50
C SER A 306 19.12 -52.49 24.00
N GLY A 307 17.94 -53.05 24.34
CA GLY A 307 17.40 -53.21 25.71
C GLY A 307 16.31 -52.16 26.03
N ALA A 308 15.01 -52.41 26.22
CA ALA A 308 14.17 -53.57 26.61
C ALA A 308 13.82 -53.63 28.12
N ASP A 309 12.52 -53.87 28.37
CA ASP A 309 11.85 -54.29 29.62
C ASP A 309 11.89 -53.28 30.82
N ASP A 310 10.95 -53.25 31.79
CA ASP A 310 9.74 -54.06 32.03
C ASP A 310 8.63 -53.30 32.82
N GLU A 311 7.59 -54.01 33.28
CA GLU A 311 6.42 -53.55 34.06
C GLU A 311 6.67 -52.86 35.43
N ASP A 312 5.82 -51.89 35.77
CA ASP A 312 5.09 -51.69 37.05
C ASP A 312 4.45 -50.27 37.04
N LYS A 313 3.49 -49.86 37.89
CA LYS A 313 2.25 -50.36 38.51
C LYS A 313 1.80 -49.26 39.49
N ASP A 314 0.52 -49.27 39.87
CA ASP A 314 -0.09 -48.64 41.05
C ASP A 314 0.18 -47.13 41.37
N GLY A 315 -0.89 -46.33 41.46
CA GLY A 315 -0.82 -44.92 41.87
C GLY A 315 -2.08 -44.11 41.58
#